data_AF-A0A949H5A1-F1
#
_entry.id   AF-A0A949H5A1-F1
#
_cell.length_a   1.000
_cell.length_b   1.000
_cell.length_c   1.000
_cell.angle_alpha   90.00
_cell.angle_beta   90.00
_cell.angle_gamma   90.00
#
_symmetry.space_group_name_H-M   'P 1'
#
loop_
_entity.id
_entity.type
_entity.pdbx_description
1 polymer ?
#
loop_
_entity_poly.entity_id
_entity_poly.type
_entity_poly.pdbx_seq_one_letter_code
_entity_poly.pdbx_strand_id
1 'polypeptide(L)'
;MSRESRAWMLDTMAFHHEFASLLESPLGLVPLRDRAARLWDSQDGMVREYLSLLTVRPADWSVSCDEDNLVDWYRVLMAGHLTPTRWLRSPATLRRGLPALGWHATEARRLSRGRELLTLAERHLSTANIELLLPRFGWGHKGWLDQSDIDGAIVKMRSLDRRMFRDCQDLVPVVEDAFEVFEAASRKPDHVLITLTS
;
A
#
# COMPACT_ATOMS: atom_id res chain seq x y z
N MET A 1 -22.13 -6.66 -0.67
CA MET A 1 -21.26 -6.03 -1.67
C MET A 1 -19.84 -6.45 -1.37
N SER A 2 -19.17 -7.16 -2.28
CA SER A 2 -17.75 -7.49 -2.09
C SER A 2 -16.94 -6.21 -2.19
N ARG A 3 -16.22 -5.87 -1.13
CA ARG A 3 -15.21 -4.82 -1.17
C ARG A 3 -14.19 -5.18 -2.24
N GLU A 4 -14.04 -4.37 -3.27
CA GLU A 4 -13.03 -4.62 -4.29
C GLU A 4 -11.66 -4.26 -3.71
N SER A 5 -10.77 -5.25 -3.69
CA SER A 5 -9.35 -5.06 -3.40
C SER A 5 -8.60 -4.86 -4.71
N ARG A 6 -7.55 -4.05 -4.67
CA ARG A 6 -6.55 -3.92 -5.73
C ARG A 6 -5.15 -3.86 -5.13
N ALA A 7 -4.14 -4.15 -5.94
CA ALA A 7 -2.76 -4.16 -5.51
C ALA A 7 -1.80 -3.72 -6.61
N TRP A 8 -0.69 -3.13 -6.19
CA TRP A 8 0.36 -2.62 -7.06
C TRP A 8 1.72 -2.86 -6.40
N MET A 9 2.77 -2.96 -7.20
CA MET A 9 4.15 -2.87 -6.72
C MET A 9 4.61 -1.42 -6.84
N LEU A 10 5.08 -0.85 -5.74
CA LEU A 10 5.64 0.50 -5.70
C LEU A 10 7.17 0.44 -5.75
N ASP A 11 7.77 1.14 -6.72
CA ASP A 11 9.20 1.46 -6.68
C ASP A 11 9.44 2.49 -5.58
N THR A 12 9.84 2.01 -4.40
CA THR A 12 10.00 2.87 -3.22
C THR A 12 11.14 3.85 -3.38
N MET A 13 12.20 3.51 -4.11
CA MET A 13 13.36 4.37 -4.28
C MET A 13 13.04 5.52 -5.21
N ALA A 14 12.51 5.22 -6.40
CA ALA A 14 12.14 6.25 -7.37
C ALA A 14 11.08 7.21 -6.79
N PHE A 15 10.07 6.65 -6.11
CA PHE A 15 9.01 7.44 -5.49
C PHE A 15 9.52 8.38 -4.39
N HIS A 16 10.25 7.88 -3.40
CA HIS A 16 10.70 8.74 -2.28
C HIS A 16 11.78 9.72 -2.72
N HIS A 17 12.58 9.39 -3.73
CA HIS A 17 13.52 10.35 -4.32
C HIS A 17 12.78 11.53 -4.98
N GLU A 18 11.76 11.25 -5.81
CA GLU A 18 10.91 12.32 -6.38
C GLU A 18 10.21 13.11 -5.26
N PHE A 19 9.61 12.41 -4.29
CA PHE A 19 8.85 13.05 -3.22
C PHE A 19 9.73 13.99 -2.38
N ALA A 20 10.90 13.53 -1.92
CA ALA A 20 11.84 14.36 -1.18
C ALA A 20 12.33 15.55 -2.03
N SER A 21 12.68 15.32 -3.30
CA SER A 21 13.13 16.40 -4.19
C SER A 21 12.08 17.49 -4.38
N LEU A 22 10.79 17.13 -4.46
CA LEU A 22 9.69 18.08 -4.57
C LEU A 22 9.41 18.79 -3.25
N LEU A 23 9.51 18.08 -2.12
CA LEU A 23 9.29 18.63 -0.78
C LEU A 23 10.37 19.63 -0.38
N GLU A 24 11.63 19.38 -0.77
CA GLU A 24 12.80 20.21 -0.48
C GLU A 24 12.99 21.36 -1.49
N SER A 25 12.02 21.57 -2.38
CA SER A 25 12.12 22.60 -3.41
C SER A 25 12.22 24.01 -2.81
N PRO A 26 13.07 24.91 -3.38
CA PRO A 26 13.09 26.32 -2.97
C PRO A 26 11.79 27.06 -3.28
N LEU A 27 10.91 26.49 -4.10
CA LEU A 27 9.56 27.00 -4.38
C LEU A 27 8.52 26.56 -3.33
N GLY A 28 8.97 25.96 -2.23
CA GLY A 28 8.10 25.36 -1.22
C GLY A 28 7.28 24.21 -1.81
N LEU A 29 6.03 24.08 -1.37
CA LEU A 29 5.16 22.95 -1.74
C LEU A 29 4.53 23.05 -3.14
N VAL A 30 4.78 24.14 -3.88
CA VAL A 30 4.18 24.38 -5.20
C VAL A 30 4.48 23.25 -6.19
N PRO A 31 5.73 22.77 -6.35
CA PRO A 31 6.01 21.68 -7.27
C PRO A 31 5.35 20.37 -6.88
N LEU A 32 5.22 20.11 -5.57
CA LEU A 32 4.55 18.92 -5.04
C LEU A 32 3.05 18.94 -5.38
N ARG A 33 2.37 20.06 -5.11
CA ARG A 33 0.97 20.29 -5.49
C ARG A 33 0.78 20.12 -7.00
N ASP A 34 1.62 20.76 -7.81
CA ASP A 34 1.49 20.72 -9.27
C ASP A 34 1.72 19.32 -9.83
N ARG A 35 2.64 18.56 -9.22
CA ARG A 35 2.85 17.16 -9.57
C ARG A 35 1.62 16.30 -9.21
N ALA A 36 1.04 16.50 -8.03
CA ALA A 36 -0.17 15.80 -7.61
C ALA A 36 -1.35 16.11 -8.55
N ALA A 37 -1.56 17.38 -8.89
CA ALA A 37 -2.60 17.81 -9.83
C ALA A 37 -2.42 17.18 -11.22
N ARG A 38 -1.19 17.15 -11.76
CA ARG A 38 -0.91 16.49 -13.06
C ARG A 38 -1.21 14.99 -13.05
N LEU A 39 -0.92 14.30 -11.95
CA LEU A 39 -1.26 12.88 -11.82
C LEU A 39 -2.78 12.69 -11.70
N TRP A 40 -3.46 13.60 -11.00
CA TRP A 40 -4.91 13.58 -10.85
C TRP A 40 -5.65 13.72 -12.17
N ASP A 41 -5.18 14.61 -13.04
CA ASP A 41 -5.75 14.86 -14.37
C ASP A 41 -5.25 13.88 -15.45
N SER A 42 -4.40 12.91 -15.07
CA SER A 42 -3.80 11.95 -15.99
C SER A 42 -4.87 11.13 -16.71
N GLN A 43 -4.65 10.91 -18.01
CA GLN A 43 -5.48 10.02 -18.83
C GLN A 43 -4.99 8.56 -18.80
N ASP A 44 -3.89 8.29 -18.09
CA ASP A 44 -3.39 6.92 -17.90
C ASP A 44 -4.40 6.10 -17.07
N GLY A 45 -4.85 4.98 -17.65
CA GLY A 45 -5.87 4.12 -17.04
C GLY A 45 -5.43 3.49 -15.72
N MET A 46 -4.14 3.18 -15.55
CA MET A 46 -3.59 2.60 -14.32
C MET A 46 -3.55 3.64 -13.21
N VAL A 47 -3.06 4.84 -13.54
CA VAL A 47 -3.05 5.97 -12.59
C VAL A 47 -4.47 6.26 -12.12
N ARG A 48 -5.43 6.36 -13.05
CA ARG A 48 -6.84 6.60 -12.73
C ARG A 48 -7.46 5.51 -11.88
N GLU A 49 -7.17 4.23 -12.15
CA GLU A 49 -7.67 3.11 -11.35
C GLU A 49 -7.22 3.25 -9.90
N TYR A 50 -5.93 3.48 -9.66
CA TYR A 50 -5.40 3.68 -8.30
C TYR A 50 -6.02 4.90 -7.63
N LEU A 51 -6.03 6.05 -8.31
CA LEU A 51 -6.55 7.31 -7.74
C LEU A 51 -8.05 7.23 -7.41
N SER A 52 -8.83 6.49 -8.20
CA SER A 52 -10.27 6.30 -7.94
C SER A 52 -10.58 5.57 -6.62
N LEU A 53 -9.59 4.84 -6.09
CA LEU A 53 -9.70 4.10 -4.83
C LEU A 53 -9.20 4.91 -3.63
N LEU A 54 -8.63 6.09 -3.86
CA LEU A 54 -8.21 7.00 -2.80
C LEU A 54 -9.39 7.86 -2.34
N THR A 55 -9.58 7.94 -1.02
CA THR A 55 -10.50 8.92 -0.42
C THR A 55 -9.79 10.26 -0.26
N VAL A 56 -9.57 10.97 -1.37
CA VAL A 56 -8.92 12.30 -1.40
C VAL A 56 -9.84 13.34 -2.05
N ARG A 57 -9.70 14.61 -1.66
CA ARG A 57 -10.52 15.73 -2.16
C ARG A 57 -9.66 16.72 -2.96
N PRO A 58 -9.52 16.50 -4.28
CA PRO A 58 -8.67 17.34 -5.13
C PRO A 58 -9.15 18.80 -5.24
N ALA A 59 -10.44 19.06 -5.01
CA ALA A 59 -11.03 20.40 -5.11
C ALA A 59 -10.35 21.41 -4.18
N ASP A 60 -9.85 20.95 -3.04
CA ASP A 60 -9.23 21.79 -2.01
C ASP A 60 -7.79 22.20 -2.37
N TRP A 61 -7.13 21.48 -3.31
CA TRP A 61 -5.73 21.74 -3.68
C TRP A 61 -5.53 23.02 -4.49
N SER A 62 -6.58 23.48 -5.17
CA SER A 62 -6.56 24.72 -5.95
C SER A 62 -6.63 25.98 -5.08
N VAL A 63 -7.11 25.83 -3.84
CA VAL A 63 -7.44 26.95 -2.93
C VAL A 63 -6.31 27.21 -1.94
N SER A 64 -5.51 26.19 -1.59
CA SER A 64 -4.33 26.36 -0.73
C SER A 64 -3.19 25.40 -1.10
N CYS A 65 -1.98 25.95 -1.12
CA CYS A 65 -0.73 25.17 -1.11
C CYS A 65 -0.35 24.90 0.36
N ASP A 66 -1.22 24.20 1.08
CA ASP A 66 -1.09 23.94 2.52
C ASP A 66 -0.51 22.55 2.80
N GLU A 67 0.26 22.46 3.88
CA GLU A 67 0.78 21.24 4.47
C GLU A 67 -0.33 20.23 4.85
N ASP A 68 -1.56 20.69 5.07
CA ASP A 68 -2.71 19.83 5.34
C ASP A 68 -2.95 18.75 4.26
N ASN A 69 -2.55 19.03 3.01
CA ASN A 69 -2.73 18.11 1.89
C ASN A 69 -1.55 17.15 1.68
N LEU A 70 -0.48 17.21 2.49
CA LEU A 70 0.76 16.46 2.23
C LEU A 70 0.55 14.95 2.17
N VAL A 71 -0.32 14.38 3.01
CA VAL A 71 -0.60 12.94 2.99
C VAL A 71 -1.34 12.52 1.73
N ASP A 72 -2.30 13.34 1.30
CA ASP A 72 -3.04 13.11 0.07
C ASP A 72 -2.12 13.21 -1.13
N TRP A 73 -1.25 14.22 -1.19
CA TRP A 73 -0.25 14.36 -2.23
C TRP A 73 0.77 13.22 -2.22
N TYR A 74 1.25 12.78 -1.05
CA TYR A 74 2.13 11.61 -0.94
C TYR A 74 1.48 10.38 -1.58
N ARG A 75 0.20 10.10 -1.25
CA ARG A 75 -0.54 8.97 -1.83
C ARG A 75 -0.76 9.13 -3.32
N VAL A 76 -1.13 10.33 -3.78
CA VAL A 76 -1.36 10.61 -5.20
C VAL A 76 -0.08 10.45 -6.01
N LEU A 77 1.06 10.91 -5.48
CA LEU A 77 2.37 10.78 -6.14
C LEU A 77 2.82 9.34 -6.28
N MET A 78 2.45 8.45 -5.34
CA MET A 78 2.74 7.01 -5.50
C MET A 78 2.25 6.50 -6.85
N ALA A 79 1.11 6.98 -7.36
CA ALA A 79 0.51 6.54 -8.62
C ALA A 79 1.47 6.60 -9.82
N GLY A 80 2.40 7.56 -9.83
CA GLY A 80 3.41 7.69 -10.89
C GLY A 80 4.49 6.60 -10.88
N HIS A 81 4.56 5.80 -9.80
CA HIS A 81 5.58 4.78 -9.54
C HIS A 81 4.99 3.39 -9.29
N LEU A 82 3.69 3.22 -9.55
CA LEU A 82 3.02 1.94 -9.38
C LEU A 82 3.12 1.10 -10.64
N THR A 83 3.36 -0.20 -10.46
CA THR A 83 3.13 -1.21 -11.49
C THR A 83 2.01 -2.15 -11.03
N PRO A 84 0.99 -2.44 -11.88
CA PRO A 84 -0.04 -3.40 -11.54
C PRO A 84 0.53 -4.76 -11.15
N THR A 85 -0.12 -5.41 -10.19
CA THR A 85 0.19 -6.80 -9.81
C THR A 85 -1.10 -7.52 -9.43
N ARG A 86 -0.98 -8.83 -9.20
CA ARG A 86 -2.10 -9.61 -8.73
C ARG A 86 -2.49 -9.15 -7.32
N TRP A 87 -3.79 -9.06 -7.05
CA TRP A 87 -4.32 -8.65 -5.75
C TRP A 87 -5.02 -9.81 -5.05
N LEU A 88 -5.09 -9.69 -3.72
CA LEU A 88 -5.86 -10.62 -2.88
C LEU A 88 -7.35 -10.50 -3.20
N ARG A 89 -7.99 -11.60 -3.59
CA ARG A 89 -9.44 -11.60 -3.90
C ARG A 89 -10.31 -11.37 -2.66
N SER A 90 -9.84 -11.76 -1.47
CA SER A 90 -10.62 -11.66 -0.24
C SER A 90 -9.74 -11.40 1.00
N PRO A 91 -9.15 -10.20 1.14
CA PRO A 91 -8.31 -9.85 2.29
C PRO A 91 -9.02 -10.06 3.63
N ALA A 92 -10.32 -9.73 3.71
CA ALA A 92 -11.12 -9.90 4.91
C ALA A 92 -11.33 -11.37 5.31
N THR A 93 -11.39 -12.28 4.34
CA THR A 93 -11.47 -13.72 4.59
C THR A 93 -10.11 -14.26 5.00
N LEU A 94 -9.03 -13.85 4.32
CA LEU A 94 -7.66 -14.19 4.71
C LEU A 94 -7.40 -13.81 6.18
N ARG A 95 -7.72 -12.56 6.56
CA ARG A 95 -7.57 -12.07 7.94
C ARG A 95 -8.29 -12.91 8.98
N ARG A 96 -9.51 -13.36 8.66
CA ARG A 96 -10.37 -14.11 9.60
C ARG A 96 -10.01 -15.59 9.64
N GLY A 97 -9.56 -16.16 8.52
CA GLY A 97 -9.27 -17.57 8.36
C GLY A 97 -7.88 -17.99 8.84
N LEU A 98 -6.84 -17.19 8.58
CA LEU A 98 -5.46 -17.56 8.93
C LEU A 98 -5.26 -17.97 10.41
N PRO A 99 -5.93 -17.37 11.41
CA PRO A 99 -5.84 -17.84 12.80
C PRO A 99 -6.26 -19.30 13.02
N ALA A 100 -7.25 -19.80 12.27
CA ALA A 100 -7.66 -21.21 12.33
C ALA A 100 -6.56 -22.14 11.78
N LEU A 101 -5.65 -21.61 10.97
CA LEU A 101 -4.48 -22.30 10.42
C LEU A 101 -3.21 -22.07 11.26
N GLY A 102 -3.34 -21.63 12.51
CA GLY A 102 -2.23 -21.48 13.46
C GLY A 102 -1.45 -20.17 13.35
N TRP A 103 -1.95 -19.19 12.58
CA TRP A 103 -1.31 -17.88 12.49
C TRP A 103 -1.68 -16.98 13.67
N HIS A 104 -0.77 -16.10 14.06
CA HIS A 104 -1.12 -15.10 15.06
C HIS A 104 -2.07 -14.05 14.46
N ALA A 105 -3.06 -13.60 15.23
CA ALA A 105 -4.09 -12.67 14.76
C ALA A 105 -3.52 -11.33 14.26
N THR A 106 -2.39 -10.88 14.83
CA THR A 106 -1.71 -9.65 14.38
C THR A 106 -1.03 -9.81 13.03
N GLU A 107 -0.47 -11.00 12.74
CA GLU A 107 0.14 -11.31 11.44
C GLU A 107 -0.93 -11.40 10.36
N ALA A 108 -2.02 -12.13 10.64
CA ALA A 108 -3.16 -12.20 9.73
C ALA A 108 -3.76 -10.82 9.42
N ARG A 109 -3.83 -9.94 10.44
CA ARG A 109 -4.24 -8.55 10.25
C ARG A 109 -3.25 -7.77 9.39
N ARG A 110 -1.95 -7.94 9.61
CA ARG A 110 -0.90 -7.28 8.82
C ARG A 110 -0.98 -7.69 7.36
N LEU A 111 -1.04 -8.98 7.05
CA LEU A 111 -1.12 -9.45 5.66
C LEU A 111 -2.37 -8.98 4.92
N SER A 112 -3.49 -8.80 5.63
CA SER A 112 -4.73 -8.32 5.03
C SER A 112 -4.81 -6.81 4.87
N ARG A 113 -4.16 -6.02 5.73
CA ARG A 113 -4.34 -4.56 5.78
C ARG A 113 -3.08 -3.78 5.46
N GLY A 114 -1.93 -4.44 5.43
CA GLY A 114 -0.63 -3.79 5.39
C GLY A 114 -0.23 -3.10 6.70
N ARG A 115 0.95 -2.49 6.65
CA ARG A 115 1.51 -1.55 7.64
C ARG A 115 0.96 -0.14 7.40
N GLU A 116 1.17 0.73 8.38
CA GLU A 116 0.89 2.17 8.25
C GLU A 116 1.83 2.78 7.20
N LEU A 117 1.31 3.59 6.29
CA LEU A 117 2.08 4.30 5.28
C LEU A 117 3.11 5.25 5.88
N LEU A 118 2.88 5.77 7.10
CA LEU A 118 3.92 6.53 7.82
C LEU A 118 5.21 5.72 7.97
N THR A 119 5.10 4.42 8.30
CA THR A 119 6.28 3.55 8.43
C THR A 119 6.99 3.27 7.10
N LEU A 120 6.33 3.53 5.97
CA LEU A 120 6.97 3.50 4.66
C LEU A 120 7.81 4.77 4.48
N ALA A 121 7.21 5.94 4.74
CA ALA A 121 7.90 7.21 4.67
C ALA A 121 9.13 7.23 5.60
N GLU A 122 9.00 6.79 6.85
CA GLU A 122 10.07 6.74 7.86
C GLU A 122 11.31 5.94 7.41
N ARG A 123 11.14 4.96 6.52
CA ARG A 123 12.27 4.15 6.00
C ARG A 123 13.09 4.86 4.94
N HIS A 124 12.54 5.89 4.31
CA HIS A 124 13.07 6.42 3.05
C HIS A 124 13.29 7.94 3.06
N LEU A 125 12.60 8.69 3.92
CA LEU A 125 12.75 10.13 4.02
C LEU A 125 13.67 10.53 5.18
N SER A 126 14.23 11.72 5.08
CA SER A 126 15.00 12.34 6.16
C SER A 126 14.13 12.64 7.37
N THR A 127 14.73 12.73 8.57
CA THR A 127 14.00 13.08 9.79
C THR A 127 13.22 14.39 9.65
N ALA A 128 13.82 15.42 9.03
CA ALA A 128 13.16 16.70 8.80
C ALA A 128 11.90 16.56 7.92
N ASN A 129 11.97 15.77 6.85
CA ASN A 129 10.82 15.52 5.98
C ASN A 129 9.72 14.71 6.69
N ILE A 130 10.11 13.79 7.59
CA ILE A 130 9.15 13.05 8.41
C ILE A 130 8.46 13.95 9.42
N GLU A 131 9.17 14.88 10.06
CA GLU A 131 8.58 15.82 11.01
C GLU A 131 7.48 16.70 10.38
N LEU A 132 7.58 17.00 9.08
CA LEU A 132 6.52 17.69 8.32
C LEU A 132 5.29 16.81 8.11
N LEU A 133 5.50 15.51 7.87
CA LEU A 133 4.43 14.54 7.58
C LEU A 133 3.73 14.02 8.83
N LEU A 134 4.47 13.85 9.92
CA LEU A 134 4.02 13.14 11.13
C LEU A 134 2.76 13.75 11.78
N PRO A 135 2.60 15.09 11.87
CA PRO A 135 1.37 15.69 12.38
C PRO A 135 0.14 15.43 11.50
N ARG A 136 0.35 15.10 10.21
CA ARG A 136 -0.68 14.96 9.19
C ARG A 136 -1.05 13.50 8.92
N PHE A 137 -0.10 12.57 9.12
CA PHE A 137 -0.38 11.13 9.06
C PHE A 137 -1.26 10.70 10.24
N GLY A 138 -2.57 10.73 10.04
CA GLY A 138 -3.53 10.17 10.98
C GLY A 138 -3.43 8.64 11.10
N TRP A 139 -4.05 8.09 12.14
CA TRP A 139 -4.27 6.66 12.27
C TRP A 139 -5.22 6.19 11.16
N GLY A 140 -4.80 5.19 10.36
CA GLY A 140 -5.70 4.53 9.40
C GLY A 140 -5.23 4.49 7.95
N HIS A 141 -4.13 5.16 7.60
CA HIS A 141 -3.52 5.07 6.27
C HIS A 141 -2.64 3.83 6.17
N LYS A 142 -3.27 2.65 6.14
CA LYS A 142 -2.58 1.38 5.89
C LYS A 142 -2.61 1.01 4.42
N GLY A 143 -1.78 0.05 4.06
CA GLY A 143 -1.94 -0.64 2.79
C GLY A 143 -0.65 -1.03 2.13
N TRP A 144 0.42 -1.31 2.86
CA TRP A 144 1.65 -1.81 2.25
C TRP A 144 2.28 -2.98 3.00
N LEU A 145 2.94 -3.88 2.28
CA LEU A 145 3.75 -4.97 2.83
C LEU A 145 5.17 -4.86 2.29
N ASP A 146 6.14 -5.02 3.19
CA ASP A 146 7.54 -5.11 2.81
C ASP A 146 7.93 -6.53 2.41
N GLN A 147 9.14 -6.66 1.87
CA GLN A 147 9.69 -7.95 1.46
C GLN A 147 9.75 -8.95 2.62
N SER A 148 10.01 -8.51 3.85
CA SER A 148 10.06 -9.39 5.03
C SER A 148 8.69 -9.97 5.41
N ASP A 149 7.63 -9.18 5.27
CA ASP A 149 6.27 -9.64 5.48
C ASP A 149 5.86 -10.66 4.41
N ILE A 150 6.23 -10.40 3.15
CA ILE A 150 5.95 -11.27 2.00
C ILE A 150 6.67 -12.61 2.15
N ASP A 151 7.99 -12.59 2.37
CA ASP A 151 8.80 -13.81 2.49
C ASP A 151 8.41 -14.61 3.73
N GLY A 152 8.19 -13.94 4.86
CA GLY A 152 7.69 -14.56 6.08
C GLY A 152 6.34 -15.25 5.85
N ALA A 153 5.45 -14.64 5.05
CA ALA A 153 4.17 -15.22 4.73
C ALA A 153 4.30 -16.47 3.84
N ILE A 154 5.12 -16.40 2.79
CA ILE A 154 5.39 -17.52 1.87
C ILE A 154 5.96 -18.71 2.64
N VAL A 155 6.94 -18.48 3.51
CA VAL A 155 7.55 -19.54 4.34
C VAL A 155 6.50 -20.21 5.22
N LYS A 156 5.66 -19.43 5.92
CA LYS A 156 4.61 -19.99 6.77
C LYS A 156 3.54 -20.73 5.98
N MET A 157 3.13 -20.23 4.82
CA MET A 157 2.16 -20.91 3.96
C MET A 157 2.68 -22.26 3.47
N ARG A 158 3.98 -22.35 3.12
CA ARG A 158 4.63 -23.61 2.73
C ARG A 158 4.72 -24.63 3.85
N SER A 159 4.75 -24.18 5.11
CA SER A 159 4.86 -25.05 6.28
C SER A 159 3.51 -25.41 6.94
N LEU A 160 2.38 -24.98 6.37
CA LEU A 160 1.06 -25.32 6.90
C LEU A 160 0.82 -26.83 6.90
N ASP A 161 0.34 -27.36 8.03
CA ASP A 161 -0.10 -28.75 8.11
C ASP A 161 -1.39 -28.93 7.30
N ARG A 162 -1.32 -29.73 6.24
CA ARG A 162 -2.45 -30.06 5.37
C ARG A 162 -3.65 -30.63 6.12
N ARG A 163 -3.43 -31.26 7.28
CA ARG A 163 -4.50 -31.81 8.12
C ARG A 163 -5.42 -30.71 8.69
N MET A 164 -4.92 -29.49 8.90
CA MET A 164 -5.69 -28.36 9.40
C MET A 164 -6.80 -27.93 8.43
N PHE A 165 -6.62 -28.17 7.14
CA PHE A 165 -7.63 -27.84 6.12
C PHE A 165 -8.80 -28.83 6.08
N ARG A 166 -8.74 -29.97 6.80
CA ARG A 166 -9.88 -30.90 6.88
C ARG A 166 -11.11 -30.22 7.48
N ASP A 167 -10.89 -29.39 8.48
CA ASP A 167 -11.94 -28.68 9.22
C ASP A 167 -12.17 -27.25 8.69
N CYS A 168 -11.35 -26.80 7.72
CA CYS A 168 -11.36 -25.43 7.16
C CYS A 168 -11.19 -25.45 5.63
N GLN A 169 -11.94 -26.29 4.93
CA GLN A 169 -11.79 -26.51 3.47
C GLN A 169 -12.04 -25.23 2.65
N ASP A 170 -12.89 -24.34 3.16
CA ASP A 170 -13.19 -23.04 2.57
C ASP A 170 -11.97 -22.09 2.55
N LEU A 171 -10.96 -22.34 3.38
CA LEU A 171 -9.74 -21.54 3.44
C LEU A 171 -8.70 -21.92 2.41
N VAL A 172 -8.77 -23.12 1.81
CA VAL A 172 -7.82 -23.58 0.78
C VAL A 172 -7.69 -22.56 -0.36
N PRO A 173 -8.77 -22.17 -1.08
CA PRO A 173 -8.66 -21.24 -2.20
C PRO A 173 -8.20 -19.83 -1.75
N VAL A 174 -8.43 -19.46 -0.49
CA VAL A 174 -8.01 -18.17 0.06
C VAL A 174 -6.50 -18.14 0.31
N VAL A 175 -5.95 -19.24 0.82
CA VAL A 175 -4.51 -19.38 1.06
C VAL A 175 -3.75 -19.53 -0.25
N GLU A 176 -4.28 -20.30 -1.21
CA GLU A 176 -3.68 -20.45 -2.55
C GLU A 176 -3.62 -19.11 -3.29
N ASP A 177 -4.72 -18.34 -3.31
CA ASP A 177 -4.74 -17.02 -3.93
C ASP A 177 -3.73 -16.07 -3.26
N ALA A 178 -3.65 -16.08 -1.93
CA ALA A 178 -2.70 -15.26 -1.20
C ALA A 178 -1.24 -15.67 -1.45
N PHE A 179 -0.97 -16.98 -1.53
CA PHE A 179 0.34 -17.51 -1.85
C PHE A 179 0.80 -17.06 -3.23
N GLU A 180 -0.06 -17.16 -4.25
CA GLU A 180 0.26 -16.74 -5.62
C GLU A 180 0.51 -15.23 -5.72
N VAL A 181 -0.26 -14.41 -4.98
CA VAL A 181 -0.05 -12.96 -4.89
C VAL A 181 1.31 -12.65 -4.27
N PHE A 182 1.63 -13.27 -3.13
CA PHE A 182 2.89 -13.03 -2.42
C PHE A 182 4.09 -13.55 -3.21
N GLU A 183 3.99 -14.69 -3.88
CA GLU A 183 5.05 -15.20 -4.75
C GLU A 183 5.28 -14.31 -5.97
N ALA A 184 4.23 -13.70 -6.54
CA ALA A 184 4.39 -12.72 -7.60
C ALA A 184 5.10 -11.45 -7.08
N ALA A 185 4.73 -10.98 -5.89
CA ALA A 185 5.33 -9.80 -5.26
C ALA A 185 6.80 -10.01 -4.87
N SER A 186 7.17 -11.20 -4.37
CA SER A 186 8.53 -11.51 -3.93
C SER A 186 9.57 -11.50 -5.06
N ARG A 187 9.13 -11.55 -6.31
CA ARG A 187 10.01 -11.43 -7.50
C ARG A 187 10.49 -10.00 -7.76
N LYS A 188 10.03 -9.00 -6.99
CA LYS A 188 10.47 -7.60 -7.08
C LYS A 188 10.95 -7.11 -5.70
N PRO A 189 12.13 -7.57 -5.22
CA PRO A 189 12.59 -7.33 -3.85
C PRO A 189 12.85 -5.85 -3.51
N ASP A 190 13.09 -5.01 -4.52
CA ASP A 190 13.30 -3.56 -4.33
C ASP A 190 11.98 -2.77 -4.24
N HIS A 191 10.84 -3.45 -4.35
CA HIS A 191 9.51 -2.85 -4.34
C HIS A 191 8.73 -3.28 -3.09
N VAL A 192 7.68 -2.53 -2.80
CA VAL A 192 6.70 -2.92 -1.78
C VAL A 192 5.35 -3.20 -2.41
N LEU A 193 4.59 -4.13 -1.82
CA LEU A 193 3.23 -4.43 -2.26
C LEU A 193 2.26 -3.44 -1.63
N ILE A 194 1.67 -2.56 -2.44
CA ILE A 194 0.57 -1.68 -2.06
C ILE A 194 -0.74 -2.43 -2.25
N THR A 195 -1.64 -2.35 -1.26
CA THR A 195 -2.96 -2.96 -1.25
C THR A 195 -3.99 -1.92 -0.82
N LEU A 196 -5.04 -1.74 -1.61
CA LEU A 196 -6.19 -0.91 -1.27
C LEU A 196 -7.44 -1.76 -1.26
N THR A 197 -8.33 -1.49 -0.32
CA THR A 197 -9.63 -2.16 -0.20
C THR A 197 -10.70 -1.10 -0.04
N SER A 198 -11.65 -1.05 -0.99
CA SER A 198 -12.84 -0.19 -0.96
C SER A 198 -13.88 -0.64 0.07
#